data_AF-A0A4Q3M3T7-F1
#
_entry.id   AF-A0A4Q3M3T7-F1
#
_cell.length_a   1.000
_cell.length_b   1.000
_cell.length_c   1.000
_cell.angle_alpha   90.00
_cell.angle_beta   90.00
_cell.angle_gamma   90.00
#
_symmetry.space_group_name_H-M   'P 1'
#
loop_
_entity.id
_entity.type
_entity.pdbx_description
1 polymer ?
#
loop_
_entity_poly.entity_id
_entity_poly.type
_entity_poly.pdbx_seq_one_letter_code
_entity_poly.pdbx_strand_id
1 'polypeptide(L)'
;MFRNALRARGEESVAAISEDQLFSAAMKALDFHVGEMADPHRAAIYVLARNCYTGRSVWISPRLPTDREEREVVIQEARNRLTRSLMAAGVM
;
A
#
# COMPACT_ATOMS: atom_id res chain seq x y z
N MET A 1 1.34 25.24 15.52
CA MET A 1 2.42 26.23 15.30
C MET A 1 3.60 25.59 14.57
N PHE A 2 3.41 25.05 13.35
CA PHE A 2 4.50 24.56 12.46
C PHE A 2 4.05 24.61 10.99
N ARG A 3 3.50 25.75 10.57
CA ARG A 3 2.93 25.91 9.22
C ARG A 3 3.99 26.26 8.15
N ASN A 4 5.22 26.61 8.58
CA ASN A 4 6.31 27.12 7.74
C ASN A 4 7.68 26.52 8.11
N ALA A 5 7.80 25.20 8.24
CA ALA A 5 9.13 24.59 8.16
C ALA A 5 9.56 24.62 6.69
N LEU A 6 10.17 25.74 6.29
CA LEU A 6 10.82 25.90 4.99
C LEU A 6 11.82 24.76 4.83
N ARG A 7 11.46 23.75 4.02
CA ARG A 7 12.43 22.77 3.55
C ARG A 7 13.47 23.58 2.78
N ALA A 8 14.74 23.46 3.17
CA ALA A 8 15.84 24.07 2.43
C ALA A 8 15.65 23.70 0.95
N ARG A 9 15.67 24.72 0.08
CA ARG A 9 15.48 24.60 -1.36
C ARG A 9 16.66 23.81 -1.94
N GLY A 10 16.63 22.49 -1.76
CA GLY A 10 17.50 21.56 -2.44
C GLY A 10 17.12 21.57 -3.90
N GLU A 11 18.12 21.61 -4.76
CA GLU A 11 17.98 21.64 -6.22
C GLU A 11 16.94 20.60 -6.67
N GLU A 12 15.81 21.05 -7.20
CA GLU A 12 14.86 20.20 -7.91
C GLU A 12 15.55 19.75 -9.21
N SER A 13 16.44 18.78 -9.09
CA SER A 13 17.05 18.15 -10.25
C SER A 13 15.95 17.48 -11.07
N VAL A 14 16.12 17.47 -12.40
CA VAL A 14 15.18 16.76 -13.31
C VAL A 14 14.99 15.30 -12.87
N ALA A 15 16.04 14.69 -12.30
CA ALA A 15 15.98 13.35 -11.73
C ALA A 15 14.97 13.25 -10.58
N ALA A 16 15.00 14.16 -9.60
CA ALA A 16 14.07 14.17 -8.48
C ALA A 16 12.61 14.33 -8.94
N ILE A 17 12.35 15.19 -9.93
CA ILE A 17 11.01 15.36 -10.51
C ILE A 17 10.54 14.07 -11.20
N SER A 18 11.43 13.40 -11.92
CA SER A 18 11.10 12.14 -12.60
C SER A 18 10.81 10.98 -11.63
N GLU A 19 11.55 10.92 -10.51
CA GLU A 19 11.33 9.93 -9.45
C GLU A 19 9.97 10.15 -8.77
N ASP A 20 9.62 11.40 -8.44
CA ASP A 20 8.33 11.74 -7.85
C ASP A 20 7.16 11.39 -8.78
N GLN A 21 7.33 11.59 -10.09
CA GLN A 21 6.33 11.21 -11.10
C GLN A 21 6.16 9.68 -11.18
N LEU A 22 7.26 8.93 -11.19
CA LEU A 22 7.25 7.47 -11.20
C LEU A 22 6.59 6.92 -9.93
N PHE A 23 6.96 7.44 -8.77
CA PHE A 23 6.37 7.08 -7.49
C PHE A 23 4.86 7.36 -7.46
N SER A 24 4.46 8.54 -7.93
CA SER A 24 3.04 8.93 -7.99
C SER A 24 2.24 8.02 -8.92
N ALA A 25 2.80 7.62 -10.06
CA ALA A 25 2.17 6.68 -10.99
C ALA A 25 2.02 5.28 -10.36
N ALA A 26 3.07 4.78 -9.70
CA ALA A 26 3.05 3.50 -9.00
C ALA A 26 1.99 3.48 -7.88
N MET A 27 1.91 4.55 -7.08
CA MET A 27 0.91 4.67 -6.01
C MET A 27 -0.53 4.71 -6.55
N LYS A 28 -0.78 5.39 -7.69
CA LYS A 28 -2.10 5.38 -8.34
C LYS A 28 -2.50 3.99 -8.84
N ALA A 29 -1.55 3.26 -9.43
CA ALA A 29 -1.81 1.91 -9.89
C ALA A 29 -2.07 0.95 -8.71
N LEU A 30 -1.31 1.11 -7.62
CA LEU A 30 -1.53 0.36 -6.38
C LEU A 30 -2.93 0.61 -5.82
N ASP A 31 -3.34 1.88 -5.68
CA ASP A 31 -4.67 2.24 -5.19
C ASP A 31 -5.78 1.68 -6.07
N PHE A 32 -5.62 1.74 -7.40
CA PHE A 32 -6.57 1.15 -8.34
C PHE A 32 -6.71 -0.36 -8.13
N HIS A 33 -5.59 -1.10 -8.13
CA HIS A 33 -5.63 -2.56 -7.99
C HIS A 33 -6.13 -3.02 -6.63
N VAL A 34 -5.81 -2.31 -5.55
CA VAL A 34 -6.36 -2.60 -4.21
C VAL A 34 -7.85 -2.27 -4.15
N GLY A 35 -8.31 -1.21 -4.82
CA GLY A 35 -9.73 -0.84 -4.91
C GLY A 35 -10.59 -1.94 -5.56
N GLU A 36 -10.08 -2.56 -6.62
CA GLU A 36 -10.75 -3.66 -7.34
C GLU A 36 -10.79 -4.98 -6.55
N MET A 37 -10.00 -5.12 -5.49
CA MET A 37 -10.01 -6.34 -4.67
C MET A 37 -11.32 -6.44 -3.88
N ALA A 38 -11.90 -7.65 -3.86
CA ALA A 38 -13.02 -7.96 -2.98
C ALA A 38 -12.54 -8.16 -1.53
N ASP A 39 -13.46 -7.98 -0.58
CA ASP A 39 -13.24 -8.46 0.79
C ASP A 39 -13.29 -10.00 0.79
N PRO A 40 -12.43 -10.68 1.58
CA PRO A 40 -11.61 -10.15 2.67
C PRO A 40 -10.23 -9.60 2.26
N HIS A 41 -9.79 -9.81 1.02
CA HIS A 41 -8.42 -9.52 0.58
C HIS A 41 -8.09 -8.02 0.61
N ARG A 42 -9.01 -7.16 0.19
CA ARG A 42 -8.84 -5.71 0.26
C ARG A 42 -8.65 -5.23 1.70
N ALA A 43 -9.52 -5.67 2.62
CA ALA A 43 -9.37 -5.37 4.04
C ALA A 43 -8.04 -5.86 4.61
N ALA A 44 -7.56 -7.04 4.18
CA ALA A 44 -6.27 -7.58 4.62
C ALA A 44 -5.11 -6.66 4.22
N ILE A 45 -5.09 -6.16 2.98
CA ILE A 45 -4.06 -5.22 2.51
C ILE A 45 -4.09 -3.90 3.27
N TYR A 46 -5.27 -3.31 3.48
CA TYR A 46 -5.37 -2.05 4.23
C TYR A 46 -4.95 -2.19 5.70
N VAL A 47 -5.34 -3.28 6.35
CA VAL A 47 -4.91 -3.54 7.74
C VAL A 47 -3.41 -3.76 7.79
N LEU A 48 -2.84 -4.52 6.84
CA LEU A 48 -1.39 -4.71 6.73
C LEU A 48 -0.66 -3.38 6.54
N ALA A 49 -1.11 -2.54 5.61
CA ALA A 49 -0.52 -1.23 5.34
C ALA A 49 -0.57 -0.31 6.57
N ARG A 50 -1.71 -0.27 7.27
CA ARG A 50 -1.85 0.46 8.54
C ARG A 50 -0.88 -0.06 9.60
N ASN A 51 -0.75 -1.38 9.72
CA ASN A 51 0.15 -2.00 10.69
C ASN A 51 1.61 -1.65 10.40
N CYS A 52 2.03 -1.68 9.12
CA CYS A 52 3.34 -1.22 8.68
C CYS A 52 3.58 0.26 9.00
N TYR A 53 2.62 1.14 8.68
CA TYR A 53 2.73 2.57 8.92
C TYR A 53 2.81 2.92 10.42
N THR A 54 2.03 2.24 11.25
CA THR A 54 1.97 2.52 12.70
C THR A 54 2.98 1.74 13.53
N GLY A 55 3.67 0.75 12.95
CA GLY A 55 4.56 -0.18 13.65
C GLY A 55 3.84 -1.10 14.65
N ARG A 56 2.52 -1.23 14.57
CA ARG A 56 1.68 -2.04 15.48
C ARG A 56 1.06 -3.20 14.71
N SER A 57 0.87 -4.34 15.37
CA SER A 57 0.21 -5.51 14.77
C SER A 57 -1.21 -5.66 15.31
N VAL A 58 -2.17 -4.96 14.70
CA VAL A 58 -3.59 -5.01 15.08
C VAL A 58 -4.40 -5.56 13.92
N TRP A 59 -5.12 -6.67 14.17
CA TRP A 59 -5.85 -7.41 13.13
C TRP A 59 -7.37 -7.48 13.36
N ILE A 60 -7.89 -6.61 14.21
CA ILE A 60 -9.32 -6.55 14.53
C ILE A 60 -10.06 -5.93 13.34
N SER A 61 -10.77 -6.78 12.58
CA SER A 61 -11.64 -6.38 11.48
C SER A 61 -12.77 -7.40 11.33
N PRO A 62 -14.04 -6.98 11.21
CA PRO A 62 -15.17 -7.90 10.99
C PRO A 62 -15.11 -8.57 9.61
N ARG A 63 -14.24 -8.08 8.71
CA ARG A 63 -14.04 -8.62 7.36
C ARG A 63 -12.90 -9.63 7.29
N LEU A 64 -12.19 -9.89 8.39
CA LEU A 64 -11.06 -10.81 8.42
C LEU A 64 -11.34 -11.97 9.38
N PRO A 65 -10.77 -13.16 9.13
CA PRO A 65 -10.83 -14.25 10.09
C PRO A 65 -10.23 -13.87 11.44
N THR A 66 -10.92 -14.28 12.50
CA THR A 66 -10.43 -14.16 13.88
C THR A 66 -9.26 -15.11 14.11
N ASP A 67 -9.36 -16.33 13.56
CA ASP A 67 -8.28 -17.30 13.59
C ASP A 67 -7.04 -16.75 12.90
N ARG A 68 -5.88 -17.04 13.49
CA ARG A 68 -4.62 -16.49 13.03
C ARG A 68 -4.14 -17.17 11.75
N GLU A 69 -4.23 -18.48 11.66
CA GLU A 69 -3.74 -19.25 10.51
C GLU A 69 -4.60 -18.94 9.29
N GLU A 70 -5.93 -18.95 9.44
CA GLU A 70 -6.85 -18.57 8.37
C GLU A 70 -6.59 -17.15 7.86
N ARG A 71 -6.32 -16.22 8.78
CA ARG A 71 -5.99 -14.84 8.41
C ARG A 71 -4.66 -14.74 7.66
N GLU A 72 -3.64 -15.49 8.07
CA GLU A 72 -2.35 -15.53 7.38
C GLU A 72 -2.51 -16.05 5.94
N VAL A 73 -3.37 -17.05 5.71
CA VAL A 73 -3.73 -17.53 4.37
C VAL A 73 -4.37 -16.40 3.54
N VAL A 74 -5.36 -15.70 4.09
CA VAL A 74 -6.04 -14.58 3.40
C VAL A 74 -5.04 -13.46 3.05
N ILE A 75 -4.13 -13.12 3.96
CA ILE A 75 -3.10 -12.10 3.71
C ILE A 75 -2.18 -12.56 2.57
N GLN A 76 -1.74 -13.82 2.59
CA GLN A 76 -0.84 -14.35 1.58
C GLN A 76 -1.51 -14.39 0.20
N GLU A 77 -2.77 -14.81 0.12
CA GLU A 77 -3.57 -14.76 -1.10
C GLU A 77 -3.73 -13.33 -1.61
N ALA A 78 -4.06 -12.39 -0.73
CA ALA A 78 -4.23 -10.99 -1.08
C ALA A 78 -2.96 -10.41 -1.70
N ARG A 79 -1.80 -10.68 -1.08
CA ARG A 79 -0.48 -10.26 -1.60
C ARG A 79 -0.19 -10.88 -2.95
N ASN A 80 -0.40 -12.19 -3.10
CA ASN A 80 -0.16 -12.89 -4.36
C ASN A 80 -1.01 -12.32 -5.50
N ARG A 81 -2.30 -12.04 -5.25
CA ARG A 81 -3.19 -11.42 -6.24
C ARG A 81 -2.71 -10.03 -6.63
N LEU A 82 -2.41 -9.19 -5.65
CA LEU A 82 -1.96 -7.83 -5.89
C LEU A 82 -0.63 -7.80 -6.67
N THR A 83 0.34 -8.63 -6.28
CA THR A 83 1.63 -8.75 -6.99
C THR A 83 1.43 -9.16 -8.45
N ARG A 84 0.57 -10.15 -8.73
CA ARG A 84 0.28 -10.56 -10.11
C ARG A 84 -0.32 -9.42 -10.92
N SER A 85 -1.27 -8.67 -10.34
CA SER A 85 -1.90 -7.53 -11.01
C SER A 85 -0.89 -6.41 -11.30
N LEU A 86 -0.03 -6.08 -10.33
CA LEU A 86 0.98 -5.04 -10.48
C LEU A 86 2.07 -5.41 -11.50
N MET A 87 2.51 -6.68 -11.51
CA MET A 87 3.44 -7.18 -12.52
C MET A 87 2.81 -7.12 -13.92
N ALA A 88 1.54 -7.52 -14.05
CA ALA A 88 0.83 -7.45 -15.33
C ALA A 88 0.64 -6.00 -15.83
N ALA A 89 0.53 -5.04 -14.90
CA ALA A 89 0.45 -3.62 -15.20
C ALA A 89 1.82 -2.96 -15.45
N GLY A 90 2.94 -3.68 -15.31
CA GLY A 90 4.29 -3.14 -15.49
C GLY A 90 4.74 -2.16 -14.40
N VAL A 91 4.11 -2.23 -13.22
CA VAL A 91 4.41 -1.36 -12.08
C VAL A 91 5.53 -1.95 -11.21
N MET A 92 5.73 -3.26 -11.27
CA MET A 92 6.67 -4.04 -10.46
C MET A 92 7.57 -4.92 -11.32
#